data_AF-A0A7C3QGI7-F1
#
_entry.id   AF-A0A7C3QGI7-F1
#
_cell.length_a   1.000
_cell.length_b   1.000
_cell.length_c   1.000
_cell.angle_alpha   90.00
_cell.angle_beta   90.00
_cell.angle_gamma   90.00
#
_symmetry.space_group_name_H-M   'P 1'
#
loop_
_entity.id
_entity.type
_entity.pdbx_description
1 polymer ?
#
loop_
_entity_poly.entity_id
_entity_poly.type
_entity_poly.pdbx_seq_one_letter_code
_entity_poly.pdbx_strand_id
1 'polypeptide(L)'
;DAAHLNNRDLLRAIRLLSYFTPPEEKVRRRVNYAALDVEELGSVYESLLDEQPVIEGLPAAGGREQVNDQPPAASRQPLAFSFVRGTARKTTGSYYTPRELVNEVIKSALVPVIEARLTPASPHPLTPSQKEAALLSLRVCDPACGSGHFLLAAARRIGYELARARGGADEPSPRLIRAATRDAITHCIYGVDKNPLAVDLCKVALWIEGYSRGKPLTFLDYRIRCGDSLVGVFDLDVLAEGIPDAAYKPVSGDDKQTAASLRRQNKRERAGQAGLLADLGETTAPPDAAAWAALSAMPEDTPAQINAKRAAYTRLQREADSLRAAANLWTAAFFAPLTPENRSRVPTSDTLRRWRQGLSVNRETAAAADALAEENRFFHWPLEFPQVFERGGFDAVLGNPPWEHTELKEKEWFASRDPEIAQAPGAKRKRMIQALTANNPALHAEFVKAKHTHDSISHFVRYSGRYPLCGRGRINTYAVFAELARDLQRDAGRVGIIVPSGIATDDTTKFYFRDIMEKQALVSLYDFENRQKIFPAVDSRMKFCLLTLTGAARPAASAEFVFFAQEAADLRDEERRFTLSAADIALLNPNTRTCPIFRSRRDAELTKAIYRRV
;
A
#
# COMPACT_ATOMS: atom_id res chain seq x y z
N ASP A 1 16.44 31.75 -2.55
CA ASP A 1 15.06 32.20 -2.36
C ASP A 1 14.90 33.69 -2.58
N ALA A 2 14.35 34.08 -3.73
CA ALA A 2 13.97 35.47 -4.06
C ALA A 2 12.45 35.60 -4.30
N ALA A 3 11.66 34.64 -3.79
CA ALA A 3 10.22 34.68 -3.92
C ALA A 3 9.63 35.68 -2.90
N HIS A 4 8.92 36.68 -3.40
CA HIS A 4 8.22 37.67 -2.58
C HIS A 4 6.72 37.61 -2.85
N LEU A 5 5.91 37.50 -1.79
CA LEU A 5 4.45 37.56 -1.84
C LEU A 5 4.01 38.86 -1.17
N ASN A 6 3.17 39.66 -1.82
CA ASN A 6 2.68 40.88 -1.18
C ASN A 6 1.64 40.52 -0.09
N ASN A 7 1.54 41.37 0.94
CA ASN A 7 0.59 41.16 2.03
C ASN A 7 -0.87 41.10 1.55
N ARG A 8 -1.21 41.83 0.49
CA ARG A 8 -2.56 41.87 -0.07
C ARG A 8 -2.99 40.52 -0.61
N ASP A 9 -2.12 39.83 -1.32
CA ASP A 9 -2.35 38.53 -1.95
C ASP A 9 -2.40 37.43 -0.90
N LEU A 10 -1.50 37.48 0.10
CA LEU A 10 -1.54 36.59 1.25
C LEU A 10 -2.86 36.73 2.03
N LEU A 11 -3.25 37.96 2.37
CA LEU A 11 -4.50 38.22 3.09
C LEU A 11 -5.72 37.84 2.25
N ARG A 12 -5.66 38.05 0.93
CA ARG A 12 -6.73 37.61 0.01
C ARG A 12 -6.84 36.09 0.00
N ALA A 13 -5.74 35.36 -0.07
CA ALA A 13 -5.73 33.90 -0.01
C ALA A 13 -6.31 33.39 1.32
N ILE A 14 -5.84 33.92 2.46
CA ILE A 14 -6.39 33.58 3.79
C ILE A 14 -7.89 33.87 3.85
N ARG A 15 -8.34 35.00 3.30
CA ARG A 15 -9.77 35.35 3.27
C ARG A 15 -10.59 34.37 2.43
N LEU A 16 -10.09 33.92 1.29
CA LEU A 16 -10.75 32.95 0.42
C LEU A 16 -10.78 31.54 1.04
N LEU A 17 -9.77 31.18 1.84
CA LEU A 17 -9.76 29.92 2.59
C LEU A 17 -10.66 29.99 3.83
N SER A 18 -10.78 31.16 4.46
CA SER A 18 -11.53 31.31 5.71
C SER A 18 -13.03 31.47 5.51
N TYR A 19 -13.48 31.83 4.30
CA TYR A 19 -14.88 32.15 4.03
C TYR A 19 -15.32 31.64 2.66
N PHE A 20 -16.55 31.13 2.61
CA PHE A 20 -17.22 30.73 1.38
C PHE A 20 -18.61 31.37 1.31
N THR A 21 -19.17 31.46 0.11
CA THR A 21 -20.56 31.91 -0.10
C THR A 21 -21.31 30.74 -0.73
N PRO A 22 -22.26 30.10 -0.02
CA PRO A 22 -23.05 29.02 -0.59
C PRO A 22 -23.77 29.48 -1.87
N PRO A 23 -23.91 28.64 -2.91
CA PRO A 23 -24.61 29.03 -4.15
C PRO A 23 -26.05 29.49 -3.89
N GLU A 24 -26.71 28.88 -2.89
CA GLU A 24 -28.11 29.12 -2.54
C GLU A 24 -28.30 30.33 -1.61
N GLU A 25 -27.23 30.78 -0.94
CA GLU A 25 -27.27 31.86 0.04
C GLU A 25 -26.30 32.97 -0.33
N LYS A 26 -26.79 34.19 -0.55
CA LYS A 26 -25.92 35.37 -0.81
C LYS A 26 -25.14 35.84 0.42
N VAL A 27 -25.09 35.05 1.49
CA VAL A 27 -24.43 35.38 2.75
C VAL A 27 -23.09 34.65 2.84
N ARG A 28 -22.04 35.41 3.13
CA ARG A 28 -20.70 34.86 3.32
C ARG A 28 -20.62 34.14 4.68
N ARG A 29 -20.27 32.86 4.67
CA ARG A 29 -20.09 32.02 5.85
C ARG A 29 -18.60 31.75 6.11
N ARG A 30 -18.23 31.57 7.37
CA ARG A 30 -16.88 31.18 7.78
C ARG A 30 -16.72 29.66 7.66
N VAL A 31 -15.58 29.20 7.17
CA VAL A 31 -15.23 27.77 7.16
C VAL A 31 -14.85 27.33 8.58
N ASN A 32 -15.52 26.29 9.10
CA ASN A 32 -15.24 25.74 10.41
C ASN A 32 -14.29 24.53 10.34
N TYR A 33 -12.99 24.81 10.19
CA TYR A 33 -11.96 23.77 10.18
C TYR A 33 -11.86 22.97 11.49
N ALA A 34 -12.43 23.46 12.60
CA ALA A 34 -12.41 22.74 13.87
C ALA A 34 -13.38 21.55 13.91
N ALA A 35 -14.35 21.51 12.98
CA ALA A 35 -15.30 20.40 12.83
C ALA A 35 -14.98 19.51 11.62
N LEU A 36 -13.79 19.66 11.03
CA LEU A 36 -13.34 18.81 9.94
C LEU A 36 -13.10 17.39 10.49
N ASP A 37 -13.93 16.43 10.09
CA ASP A 37 -13.68 15.02 10.36
C ASP A 37 -13.00 14.38 9.13
N VAL A 38 -12.70 13.10 9.26
CA VAL A 38 -11.96 12.34 8.27
C VAL A 38 -12.81 12.00 7.05
N GLU A 39 -14.14 11.97 7.20
CA GLU A 39 -15.06 11.80 6.07
C GLU A 39 -14.95 12.97 5.08
N GLU A 40 -14.86 14.21 5.59
CA GLU A 40 -14.66 15.39 4.76
C GLU A 40 -13.29 15.36 4.09
N LEU A 41 -12.22 14.99 4.79
CA LEU A 41 -10.88 14.84 4.20
C LEU A 41 -10.83 13.74 3.13
N GLY A 42 -11.50 12.62 3.37
CA GLY A 42 -11.65 11.54 2.41
C GLY A 42 -12.36 12.03 1.15
N SER A 43 -13.45 12.77 1.29
CA SER A 43 -14.19 13.34 0.15
C SER A 43 -13.35 14.34 -0.66
N VAL A 44 -12.53 15.15 0.01
CA VAL A 44 -11.59 16.08 -0.64
C VAL A 44 -10.54 15.29 -1.43
N TYR A 45 -9.98 14.24 -0.84
CA TYR A 45 -9.02 13.38 -1.52
C TYR A 45 -9.61 12.74 -2.78
N GLU A 46 -10.80 12.14 -2.67
CA GLU A 46 -11.48 11.53 -3.82
C GLU A 46 -11.76 12.56 -4.91
N SER A 47 -12.21 13.76 -4.54
CA SER A 47 -12.47 14.85 -5.49
C SER A 47 -11.19 15.27 -6.21
N LEU A 48 -10.05 15.35 -5.51
CA LEU A 48 -8.74 15.65 -6.12
C LEU A 48 -8.19 14.52 -7.01
N LEU A 49 -8.69 13.29 -6.85
CA LEU A 49 -8.39 12.19 -7.80
C LEU A 49 -9.26 12.26 -9.05
N ASP A 50 -10.50 12.75 -8.93
CA ASP A 50 -11.39 12.99 -10.06
C ASP A 50 -10.98 14.25 -10.84
N GLU A 51 -10.37 15.23 -10.17
CA GLU A 51 -10.03 16.54 -10.70
C GLU A 51 -8.58 16.94 -10.35
N GLN A 52 -7.70 16.94 -11.35
CA GLN A 52 -6.31 17.34 -11.15
C GLN A 52 -6.17 18.87 -11.23
N PRO A 53 -5.58 19.53 -10.22
CA PRO A 53 -5.29 20.95 -10.29
C PRO A 53 -4.17 21.19 -11.29
N VAL A 54 -4.43 22.01 -12.32
CA VAL A 54 -3.45 22.45 -13.31
C VAL A 54 -3.33 23.96 -13.23
N ILE A 55 -2.10 24.45 -13.18
CA ILE A 55 -1.80 25.88 -13.31
C ILE A 55 -1.23 26.09 -14.71
N GLU A 56 -2.08 26.57 -15.61
CA GLU A 56 -1.71 26.93 -16.97
C GLU A 56 -0.86 28.22 -16.95
N GLY A 57 0.17 28.27 -17.80
CA GLY A 57 1.09 29.42 -17.89
C GLY A 57 2.35 29.33 -17.03
N LEU A 58 2.57 28.22 -16.30
CA LEU A 58 3.88 27.90 -15.73
C LEU A 58 4.80 27.32 -16.83
N PRO A 59 6.09 27.72 -16.93
CA PRO A 59 7.04 27.04 -17.79
C PRO A 59 7.16 25.56 -17.36
N ALA A 60 7.14 24.64 -18.33
CA ALA A 60 7.18 23.20 -18.06
C ALA A 60 8.43 22.83 -17.24
N ALA A 61 8.23 22.25 -16.06
CA ALA A 61 9.33 21.79 -15.22
C ALA A 61 10.07 20.64 -15.91
N GLY A 62 11.22 20.95 -16.53
CA GLY A 62 12.13 19.94 -17.11
C GLY A 62 12.80 20.31 -18.43
N GLY A 63 12.42 21.40 -19.10
CA GLY A 63 13.15 21.90 -20.26
C GLY A 63 14.36 22.73 -19.83
N ARG A 64 15.58 22.29 -20.13
CA ARG A 64 16.75 23.19 -20.12
C ARG A 64 16.47 24.29 -21.15
N GLU A 65 16.21 25.51 -20.68
CA GLU A 65 16.17 26.68 -21.56
C GLU A 65 17.54 26.81 -22.25
N GLN A 66 17.56 26.77 -23.58
CA GLN A 66 18.66 27.36 -24.34
C GLN A 66 18.66 28.84 -24.04
N VAL A 67 19.72 29.30 -23.38
CA VAL A 67 20.00 30.72 -23.17
C VAL A 67 20.22 31.35 -24.53
N ASN A 68 19.20 32.03 -25.06
CA ASN A 68 19.37 33.04 -26.09
C ASN A 68 19.18 34.40 -25.42
N ASP A 69 20.21 35.25 -25.52
CA ASP A 69 20.34 36.59 -24.92
C ASP A 69 19.38 37.64 -25.51
N GLN A 70 18.07 37.37 -25.48
CA GLN A 70 17.06 38.41 -25.70
C GLN A 70 15.99 38.37 -24.60
N PRO A 71 15.68 39.52 -23.96
CA PRO A 71 14.62 39.57 -22.96
C PRO A 71 13.27 39.31 -23.64
N PRO A 72 12.48 38.31 -23.21
CA PRO A 72 11.19 38.04 -23.84
C PRO A 72 10.23 39.19 -23.51
N ALA A 73 9.70 39.81 -24.57
CA ALA A 73 8.65 40.81 -24.49
C ALA A 73 7.42 40.24 -23.76
N ALA A 74 6.80 41.09 -22.94
CA ALA A 74 5.69 40.79 -22.06
C ALA A 74 4.51 40.09 -22.77
N SER A 75 4.46 38.77 -22.67
CA SER A 75 3.23 37.98 -22.80
C SER A 75 3.27 36.79 -21.86
N ARG A 76 3.43 37.06 -20.55
CA ARG A 76 3.04 36.06 -19.54
C ARG A 76 1.53 35.89 -19.67
N GLN A 77 1.10 34.78 -20.28
CA GLN A 77 -0.28 34.33 -20.14
C GLN A 77 -0.65 34.40 -18.65
N PRO A 78 -1.82 34.93 -18.28
CA PRO A 78 -2.23 34.96 -16.89
C PRO A 78 -2.22 33.52 -16.36
N LEU A 79 -1.61 33.31 -15.20
CA LEU A 79 -1.65 32.02 -14.54
C LEU A 79 -3.12 31.66 -14.30
N ALA A 80 -3.59 30.62 -14.98
CA ALA A 80 -4.96 30.15 -14.87
C ALA A 80 -4.94 28.84 -14.08
N PHE A 81 -5.74 28.77 -13.02
CA PHE A 81 -5.95 27.54 -12.28
C PHE A 81 -7.21 26.87 -12.84
N SER A 82 -7.06 25.66 -13.34
CA SER A 82 -8.15 24.83 -13.84
C SER A 82 -8.10 23.46 -13.17
N PHE A 83 -9.26 22.84 -13.02
CA PHE A 83 -9.36 21.42 -12.69
C PHE A 83 -9.55 20.65 -13.98
N VAL A 84 -8.61 19.76 -14.31
CA VAL A 84 -8.74 18.86 -15.44
C VAL A 84 -9.28 17.54 -14.93
N ARG A 85 -10.41 17.08 -15.47
CA ARG A 85 -10.98 15.78 -15.11
C ARG A 85 -10.02 14.66 -15.49
N GLY A 86 -9.52 13.95 -14.47
CA GLY A 86 -8.69 12.78 -14.62
C GLY A 86 -9.51 11.49 -14.52
N THR A 87 -8.95 10.37 -14.99
CA THR A 87 -9.48 9.03 -14.68
C THR A 87 -8.81 8.41 -13.45
N ALA A 88 -7.98 9.19 -12.72
CA ALA A 88 -7.06 8.67 -11.72
C ALA A 88 -7.79 7.87 -10.63
N ARG A 89 -8.98 8.28 -10.20
CA ARG A 89 -9.80 7.51 -9.24
C ARG A 89 -10.11 6.08 -9.68
N LYS A 90 -10.47 5.86 -10.95
CA LYS A 90 -10.71 4.52 -11.53
C LYS A 90 -9.42 3.73 -11.78
N THR A 91 -8.33 4.45 -12.00
CA THR A 91 -7.02 3.85 -12.26
C THR A 91 -6.31 3.46 -10.95
N THR A 92 -6.53 4.20 -9.85
CA THR A 92 -5.94 3.94 -8.53
C THR A 92 -6.82 3.06 -7.65
N GLY A 93 -8.10 2.86 -7.99
CA GLY A 93 -9.05 2.07 -7.20
C GLY A 93 -9.31 2.65 -5.81
N SER A 94 -9.13 3.97 -5.65
CA SER A 94 -9.28 4.66 -4.36
C SER A 94 -10.75 4.93 -4.06
N TYR A 95 -11.33 4.17 -3.14
CA TYR A 95 -12.70 4.34 -2.67
C TYR A 95 -12.73 4.56 -1.16
N TYR A 96 -13.49 5.57 -0.72
CA TYR A 96 -13.85 5.78 0.67
C TYR A 96 -14.55 4.52 1.20
N THR A 97 -14.11 4.06 2.37
CA THR A 97 -14.65 2.85 2.99
C THR A 97 -15.64 3.22 4.09
N PRO A 98 -16.92 2.81 3.99
CA PRO A 98 -17.93 3.11 5.00
C PRO A 98 -17.53 2.67 6.40
N ARG A 99 -17.82 3.52 7.39
CA ARG A 99 -17.42 3.34 8.79
C ARG A 99 -17.91 2.02 9.38
N GLU A 100 -19.09 1.55 8.99
CA GLU A 100 -19.67 0.29 9.44
C GLU A 100 -18.79 -0.90 9.06
N LEU A 101 -18.30 -0.93 7.81
CA LEU A 101 -17.40 -1.99 7.35
C LEU A 101 -16.02 -1.89 8.03
N VAL A 102 -15.49 -0.68 8.19
CA VAL A 102 -14.24 -0.45 8.92
C VAL A 102 -14.37 -0.98 10.36
N ASN A 103 -15.48 -0.70 11.04
CA ASN A 103 -15.72 -1.17 12.40
C ASN A 103 -15.77 -2.69 12.49
N GLU A 104 -16.41 -3.38 11.54
CA GLU A 104 -16.45 -4.85 11.54
C GLU A 104 -15.06 -5.45 11.32
N VAL A 105 -14.23 -4.85 10.45
CA VAL A 105 -12.83 -5.25 10.26
C VAL A 105 -11.99 -5.00 11.53
N ILE A 106 -12.15 -3.85 12.18
CA ILE A 106 -11.45 -3.55 13.46
C ILE A 106 -11.86 -4.55 14.53
N LYS A 107 -13.15 -4.89 14.61
CA LYS A 107 -13.71 -5.84 15.56
C LYS A 107 -13.19 -7.26 15.33
N SER A 108 -13.05 -7.71 14.09
CA SER A 108 -12.59 -9.07 13.79
C SER A 108 -11.06 -9.23 13.86
N ALA A 109 -10.30 -8.21 13.47
CA ALA A 109 -8.84 -8.28 13.34
C ALA A 109 -8.08 -7.62 14.50
N LEU A 110 -8.42 -6.39 14.87
CA LEU A 110 -7.62 -5.61 15.85
C LEU A 110 -8.05 -5.85 17.30
N VAL A 111 -9.36 -5.89 17.59
CA VAL A 111 -9.86 -6.10 18.96
C VAL A 111 -9.29 -7.38 19.61
N PRO A 112 -9.29 -8.55 18.93
CA PRO A 112 -8.73 -9.78 19.51
C PRO A 112 -7.20 -9.71 19.74
N VAL A 113 -6.50 -8.88 18.97
CA VAL A 113 -5.06 -8.61 19.19
C VAL A 113 -4.87 -7.76 20.44
N ILE A 114 -5.70 -6.73 20.65
CA ILE A 114 -5.67 -5.90 21.85
C ILE A 114 -6.00 -6.72 23.11
N GLU A 115 -7.10 -7.47 23.08
CA GLU A 115 -7.53 -8.33 24.21
C GLU A 115 -6.43 -9.31 24.62
N ALA A 116 -5.79 -9.93 23.62
CA ALA A 116 -4.66 -10.80 23.84
C ALA A 116 -3.45 -10.13 24.50
N ARG A 117 -3.16 -8.86 24.17
CA ARG A 117 -2.08 -8.10 24.82
C ARG A 117 -2.42 -7.72 26.26
N LEU A 118 -3.70 -7.59 26.58
CA LEU A 118 -4.19 -7.25 27.91
C LEU A 118 -4.43 -8.48 28.79
N THR A 119 -4.38 -9.69 28.21
CA THR A 119 -4.49 -10.95 28.95
C THR A 119 -3.14 -11.25 29.63
N PRO A 120 -3.08 -11.38 30.96
CA PRO A 120 -1.82 -11.66 31.66
C PRO A 120 -1.34 -13.08 31.34
N ALA A 121 -0.03 -13.24 31.16
CA ALA A 121 0.60 -14.56 31.04
C ALA A 121 0.74 -15.30 32.40
N SER A 122 0.44 -14.60 33.50
CA SER A 122 0.49 -15.10 34.87
C SER A 122 -0.91 -15.00 35.51
N PRO A 123 -1.17 -15.67 36.65
CA PRO A 123 -2.47 -15.55 37.33
C PRO A 123 -2.73 -14.15 37.92
N HIS A 124 -1.73 -13.26 37.91
CA HIS A 124 -1.89 -11.90 38.43
C HIS A 124 -2.34 -10.94 37.31
N PRO A 125 -3.36 -10.10 37.56
CA PRO A 125 -3.77 -9.08 36.60
C PRO A 125 -2.63 -8.11 36.27
N LEU A 126 -2.58 -7.64 35.02
CA LEU A 126 -1.65 -6.58 34.61
C LEU A 126 -1.93 -5.29 35.38
N THR A 127 -0.87 -4.63 35.85
CA THR A 127 -0.97 -3.27 36.41
C THR A 127 -1.32 -2.26 35.30
N PRO A 128 -1.88 -1.08 35.64
CA PRO A 128 -2.15 -0.03 34.66
C PRO A 128 -0.94 0.30 33.76
N SER A 129 0.25 0.41 34.34
CA SER A 129 1.49 0.68 33.60
C SER A 129 1.89 -0.46 32.67
N GLN A 130 1.69 -1.71 33.07
CA GLN A 130 1.93 -2.87 32.20
C GLN A 130 0.95 -2.91 31.03
N LYS A 131 -0.33 -2.60 31.27
CA LYS A 131 -1.35 -2.49 30.20
C LYS A 131 -0.99 -1.40 29.21
N GLU A 132 -0.59 -0.23 29.70
CA GLU A 132 -0.13 0.87 28.86
C GLU A 132 1.06 0.49 27.99
N ALA A 133 2.11 -0.09 28.58
CA ALA A 133 3.27 -0.57 27.82
C ALA A 133 2.88 -1.63 26.77
N ALA A 134 1.98 -2.56 27.13
CA ALA A 134 1.50 -3.58 26.22
C ALA A 134 0.76 -2.99 25.01
N LEU A 135 -0.12 -2.00 25.23
CA LEU A 135 -0.85 -1.30 24.19
C LEU A 135 0.06 -0.46 23.28
N LEU A 136 0.99 0.31 23.85
CA LEU A 136 1.94 1.14 23.08
C LEU A 136 2.97 0.33 22.29
N SER A 137 3.14 -0.96 22.62
CA SER A 137 3.99 -1.88 21.87
C SER A 137 3.35 -2.48 20.62
N LEU A 138 2.04 -2.25 20.40
CA LEU A 138 1.31 -2.71 19.22
C LEU A 138 1.90 -2.11 17.94
N ARG A 139 1.84 -2.87 16.85
CA ARG A 139 2.26 -2.43 15.50
C ARG A 139 1.14 -2.75 14.52
N VAL A 140 0.46 -1.72 14.03
CA VAL A 140 -0.68 -1.84 13.10
C VAL A 140 -0.33 -1.17 11.78
N CYS A 141 -0.48 -1.88 10.67
CA CYS A 141 -0.14 -1.40 9.33
C CYS A 141 -1.33 -1.39 8.38
N ASP A 142 -1.37 -0.41 7.48
CA ASP A 142 -2.12 -0.47 6.24
C ASP A 142 -1.15 -0.27 5.06
N PRO A 143 -0.93 -1.29 4.20
CA PRO A 143 0.06 -1.24 3.12
C PRO A 143 -0.44 -0.49 1.87
N ALA A 144 -1.68 0.00 1.87
CA ALA A 144 -2.26 0.84 0.83
C ALA A 144 -3.20 1.86 1.48
N CYS A 145 -2.64 2.69 2.37
CA CYS A 145 -3.42 3.38 3.39
C CYS A 145 -4.35 4.48 2.86
N GLY A 146 -4.16 4.94 1.63
CA GLY A 146 -4.90 6.08 1.09
C GLY A 146 -4.81 7.27 2.06
N SER A 147 -5.95 7.90 2.34
CA SER A 147 -6.07 8.99 3.31
C SER A 147 -6.08 8.54 4.79
N GLY A 148 -5.87 7.25 5.09
CA GLY A 148 -5.65 6.76 6.45
C GLY A 148 -6.88 6.31 7.23
N HIS A 149 -8.01 5.97 6.59
CA HIS A 149 -9.27 5.61 7.28
C HIS A 149 -9.11 4.44 8.27
N PHE A 150 -8.47 3.34 7.85
CA PHE A 150 -8.23 2.19 8.73
C PHE A 150 -7.23 2.52 9.85
N LEU A 151 -6.20 3.29 9.53
CA LEU A 151 -5.18 3.71 10.50
C LEU A 151 -5.77 4.60 11.59
N LEU A 152 -6.69 5.49 11.22
CA LEU A 152 -7.43 6.32 12.15
C LEU A 152 -8.35 5.49 13.05
N ALA A 153 -9.12 4.56 12.46
CA ALA A 153 -10.00 3.68 13.24
C ALA A 153 -9.19 2.82 14.23
N ALA A 154 -8.03 2.32 13.80
CA ALA A 154 -7.10 1.61 14.67
C ALA A 154 -6.55 2.51 15.79
N ALA A 155 -6.14 3.74 15.46
CA ALA A 155 -5.65 4.72 16.43
C ALA A 155 -6.72 5.06 17.49
N ARG A 156 -7.96 5.31 17.06
CA ARG A 156 -9.11 5.57 17.92
C ARG A 156 -9.37 4.39 18.85
N ARG A 157 -9.35 3.15 18.33
CA ARG A 157 -9.60 1.95 19.15
C ARG A 157 -8.49 1.71 20.17
N ILE A 158 -7.23 1.80 19.78
CA ILE A 158 -6.08 1.64 20.70
C ILE A 158 -6.07 2.78 21.71
N GLY A 159 -6.32 4.02 21.27
CA GLY A 159 -6.39 5.20 22.12
C GLY A 159 -7.49 5.11 23.18
N TYR A 160 -8.66 4.58 22.83
CA TYR A 160 -9.74 4.33 23.79
C TYR A 160 -9.32 3.32 24.87
N GLU A 161 -8.75 2.18 24.50
CA GLU A 161 -8.28 1.17 25.47
C GLU A 161 -7.11 1.68 26.32
N LEU A 162 -6.23 2.49 25.75
CA LEU A 162 -5.15 3.15 26.47
C LEU A 162 -5.68 4.18 27.47
N ALA A 163 -6.71 4.93 27.09
CA ALA A 163 -7.39 5.86 27.99
C ALA A 163 -8.09 5.13 29.16
N ARG A 164 -8.71 3.96 28.91
CA ARG A 164 -9.27 3.10 29.96
C ARG A 164 -8.18 2.58 30.91
N ALA A 165 -7.06 2.11 30.36
CA ALA A 165 -5.93 1.63 31.15
C ALA A 165 -5.35 2.72 32.05
N ARG A 166 -5.28 3.98 31.58
CA ARG A 166 -4.77 5.13 32.34
C ARG A 166 -5.76 5.71 33.35
N GLY A 167 -7.03 5.81 32.96
CA GLY A 167 -8.07 6.46 33.75
C GLY A 167 -8.74 5.55 34.78
N GLY A 168 -8.64 4.22 34.63
CA GLY A 168 -9.28 3.24 35.50
C GLY A 168 -10.82 3.22 35.42
N ALA A 169 -11.41 4.03 34.54
CA ALA A 169 -12.84 4.09 34.29
C ALA A 169 -13.18 3.41 32.97
N ASP A 170 -14.35 2.77 32.90
CA ASP A 170 -14.83 2.13 31.67
C ASP A 170 -15.11 3.15 30.56
N GLU A 171 -15.53 4.36 30.92
CA GLU A 171 -15.76 5.47 29.98
C GLU A 171 -14.81 6.65 30.29
N PRO A 172 -13.66 6.74 29.62
CA PRO A 172 -12.67 7.78 29.88
C PRO A 172 -13.12 9.16 29.39
N SER A 173 -12.61 10.22 30.03
CA SER A 173 -12.93 11.59 29.58
C SER A 173 -12.45 11.87 28.14
N PRO A 174 -13.15 12.73 27.36
CA PRO A 174 -12.73 13.07 26.00
C PRO A 174 -11.31 13.65 25.91
N ARG A 175 -10.85 14.34 26.96
CA ARG A 175 -9.48 14.86 27.04
C ARG A 175 -8.45 13.73 27.15
N LEU A 176 -8.75 12.70 27.94
CA LEU A 176 -7.86 11.55 28.09
C LEU A 176 -7.83 10.68 26.82
N ILE A 177 -8.99 10.48 26.18
CA ILE A 177 -9.09 9.77 24.89
C ILE A 177 -8.22 10.45 23.82
N ARG A 178 -8.30 11.78 23.69
CA ARG A 178 -7.45 12.52 22.73
C ARG A 178 -5.96 12.37 23.02
N ALA A 179 -5.56 12.48 24.28
CA ALA A 179 -4.16 12.30 24.67
C ALA A 179 -3.67 10.87 24.41
N ALA A 180 -4.48 9.85 24.73
CA ALA A 180 -4.15 8.45 24.47
C ALA A 180 -4.15 8.12 22.97
N THR A 181 -5.06 8.71 22.18
CA THR A 181 -5.10 8.54 20.72
C THR A 181 -3.85 9.13 20.07
N ARG A 182 -3.38 10.30 20.55
CA ARG A 182 -2.08 10.85 20.12
C ARG A 182 -0.93 9.86 20.37
N ASP A 183 -0.90 9.22 21.53
CA ASP A 183 0.16 8.27 21.86
C ASP A 183 0.03 6.98 21.02
N ALA A 184 -1.19 6.51 20.78
CA ALA A 184 -1.44 5.41 19.84
C ALA A 184 -0.91 5.73 18.43
N ILE A 185 -1.15 6.95 17.93
CA ILE A 185 -0.63 7.43 16.63
C ILE A 185 0.90 7.47 16.63
N THR A 186 1.50 7.99 17.71
CA THR A 186 2.96 8.11 17.86
C THR A 186 3.66 6.74 17.89
N HIS A 187 3.03 5.74 18.51
CA HIS A 187 3.71 4.49 18.86
C HIS A 187 3.25 3.26 18.06
N CYS A 188 2.02 3.24 17.53
CA CYS A 188 1.41 2.01 17.03
C CYS A 188 1.12 1.99 15.52
N ILE A 189 0.93 3.14 14.89
CA ILE A 189 0.36 3.24 13.55
C ILE A 189 1.45 3.32 12.47
N TYR A 190 1.28 2.53 11.40
CA TYR A 190 2.16 2.47 10.22
C TYR A 190 1.31 2.47 8.96
N GLY A 191 1.80 3.09 7.89
CA GLY A 191 1.07 3.20 6.64
C GLY A 191 2.01 3.31 5.46
N VAL A 192 1.62 2.72 4.34
CA VAL A 192 2.32 2.87 3.06
C VAL A 192 1.30 3.21 1.99
N ASP A 193 1.62 4.19 1.15
CA ASP A 193 0.86 4.45 -0.07
C ASP A 193 1.80 4.92 -1.19
N LYS A 194 1.48 4.56 -2.42
CA LYS A 194 2.28 4.95 -3.59
C LYS A 194 2.07 6.42 -3.98
N ASN A 195 0.89 6.98 -3.66
CA ASN A 195 0.53 8.34 -3.97
C ASN A 195 1.02 9.29 -2.85
N PRO A 196 1.96 10.22 -3.13
CA PRO A 196 2.46 11.14 -2.12
C PRO A 196 1.37 12.02 -1.51
N LEU A 197 0.34 12.40 -2.28
CA LEU A 197 -0.78 13.18 -1.74
C LEU A 197 -1.60 12.37 -0.73
N ALA A 198 -1.77 11.06 -0.95
CA ALA A 198 -2.46 10.19 -0.01
C ALA A 198 -1.71 10.11 1.32
N VAL A 199 -0.39 9.95 1.25
CA VAL A 199 0.51 9.95 2.42
C VAL A 199 0.39 11.26 3.21
N ASP A 200 0.42 12.41 2.54
CA ASP A 200 0.30 13.70 3.20
C ASP A 200 -1.07 13.90 3.86
N LEU A 201 -2.16 13.51 3.17
CA LEU A 201 -3.50 13.56 3.74
C LEU A 201 -3.68 12.61 4.92
N CYS A 202 -3.10 11.40 4.84
CA CYS A 202 -3.07 10.47 5.97
C CYS A 202 -2.38 11.09 7.18
N LYS A 203 -1.22 11.76 7.00
CA LYS A 203 -0.51 12.43 8.08
C LYS A 203 -1.36 13.56 8.69
N VAL A 204 -2.01 14.37 7.85
CA VAL A 204 -2.90 15.45 8.29
C VAL A 204 -4.08 14.91 9.10
N ALA A 205 -4.74 13.85 8.61
CA ALA A 205 -5.86 13.21 9.32
C ALA A 205 -5.43 12.70 10.70
N LEU A 206 -4.28 12.02 10.79
CA LEU A 206 -3.72 11.55 12.06
C LEU A 206 -3.36 12.71 13.00
N TRP A 207 -2.81 13.81 12.49
CA TRP A 207 -2.49 14.98 13.31
C TRP A 207 -3.71 15.70 13.86
N ILE A 208 -4.79 15.80 13.08
CA ILE A 208 -6.06 16.39 13.53
C ILE A 208 -6.65 15.52 14.64
N GLU A 209 -6.67 14.19 14.45
CA GLU A 209 -7.19 13.25 15.44
C GLU A 209 -6.37 13.26 16.74
N GLY A 210 -5.04 13.22 16.62
CA GLY A 210 -4.09 13.21 17.73
C GLY A 210 -3.75 14.60 18.28
N TYR A 211 -4.54 15.63 17.96
CA TYR A 211 -4.25 17.00 18.38
C TYR A 211 -4.30 17.13 19.91
N SER A 212 -3.22 17.67 20.48
CA SER A 212 -3.12 17.94 21.90
C SER A 212 -2.56 19.35 22.14
N ARG A 213 -3.32 20.16 22.89
CA ARG A 213 -2.98 21.57 23.13
C ARG A 213 -1.61 21.70 23.79
N GLY A 214 -0.74 22.51 23.21
CA GLY A 214 0.60 22.78 23.74
C GLY A 214 1.67 21.77 23.32
N LYS A 215 1.32 20.72 22.57
CA LYS A 215 2.29 19.77 21.98
C LYS A 215 2.49 20.04 20.48
N PRO A 216 3.69 19.79 19.92
CA PRO A 216 3.92 19.89 18.48
C PRO A 216 3.19 18.77 17.71
N LEU A 217 3.18 18.84 16.38
CA LEU A 217 2.78 17.70 15.55
C LEU A 217 3.77 16.55 15.70
N THR A 218 3.27 15.32 15.72
CA THR A 218 4.11 14.11 15.87
C THR A 218 4.94 13.86 14.62
N PHE A 219 6.11 13.25 14.77
CA PHE A 219 7.01 12.93 13.66
C PHE A 219 6.64 11.61 12.99
N LEU A 220 5.81 11.67 11.94
CA LEU A 220 5.23 10.50 11.28
C LEU A 220 6.06 9.95 10.09
N ASP A 221 7.13 10.63 9.65
CA ASP A 221 7.82 10.34 8.38
C ASP A 221 8.50 8.97 8.30
N TYR A 222 8.78 8.34 9.45
CA TYR A 222 9.38 7.01 9.55
C TYR A 222 8.36 5.88 9.71
N ARG A 223 7.06 6.20 9.78
CA ARG A 223 5.95 5.24 9.95
C ARG A 223 4.92 5.32 8.83
N ILE A 224 4.65 6.52 8.33
CA ILE A 224 3.79 6.75 7.17
C ILE A 224 4.70 7.07 5.98
N ARG A 225 4.85 6.12 5.08
CA ARG A 225 5.86 6.12 4.00
C ARG A 225 5.22 6.20 2.62
N CYS A 226 5.89 6.89 1.72
CA CYS A 226 5.53 6.91 0.30
C CYS A 226 6.30 5.82 -0.43
N GLY A 227 5.60 4.87 -1.05
CA GLY A 227 6.20 3.69 -1.65
C GLY A 227 5.17 2.78 -2.34
N ASP A 228 5.59 2.07 -3.38
CA ASP A 228 4.84 0.94 -3.92
C ASP A 228 5.10 -0.29 -3.04
N SER A 229 4.19 -0.53 -2.10
CA SER A 229 4.28 -1.63 -1.14
C SER A 229 4.38 -3.02 -1.78
N LEU A 230 3.99 -3.18 -3.05
CA LEU A 230 4.09 -4.42 -3.81
C LEU A 230 5.45 -4.65 -4.48
N VAL A 231 6.26 -3.61 -4.63
CA VAL A 231 7.50 -3.65 -5.43
C VAL A 231 8.71 -3.36 -4.56
N GLY A 232 9.65 -4.29 -4.53
CA GLY A 232 10.88 -4.16 -3.76
C GLY A 232 11.19 -5.42 -2.96
N VAL A 233 12.35 -5.38 -2.30
CA VAL A 233 12.90 -6.46 -1.49
C VAL A 233 12.06 -6.62 -0.22
N PHE A 234 11.61 -7.84 0.05
CA PHE A 234 10.89 -8.22 1.26
C PHE A 234 11.76 -9.02 2.22
N ASP A 235 12.63 -9.87 1.66
CA ASP A 235 13.62 -10.68 2.35
C ASP A 235 15.02 -10.30 1.84
N LEU A 236 15.93 -9.94 2.74
CA LEU A 236 17.28 -9.50 2.36
C LEU A 236 18.16 -10.63 1.83
N ASP A 237 17.79 -11.89 2.05
CA ASP A 237 18.55 -13.06 1.57
C ASP A 237 18.60 -13.12 0.05
N VAL A 238 17.62 -12.54 -0.65
CA VAL A 238 17.63 -12.43 -2.12
C VAL A 238 18.85 -11.66 -2.65
N LEU A 239 19.45 -10.79 -1.83
CA LEU A 239 20.67 -10.05 -2.19
C LEU A 239 21.91 -10.94 -2.20
N ALA A 240 21.91 -12.00 -1.40
CA ALA A 240 22.93 -13.04 -1.39
C ALA A 240 22.71 -14.06 -2.51
N GLU A 241 21.46 -14.46 -2.77
CA GLU A 241 21.09 -15.39 -3.85
C GLU A 241 21.35 -14.85 -5.27
N GLY A 242 21.41 -13.52 -5.39
CA GLY A 242 21.58 -12.82 -6.65
C GLY A 242 20.27 -12.55 -7.39
N ILE A 243 20.38 -11.99 -8.59
CA ILE A 243 19.23 -11.57 -9.38
C ILE A 243 18.67 -12.79 -10.15
N PRO A 244 17.38 -13.15 -10.01
CA PRO A 244 16.81 -14.28 -10.73
C PRO A 244 16.95 -14.15 -12.25
N ASP A 245 17.31 -15.23 -12.95
CA ASP A 245 17.43 -15.22 -14.43
C ASP A 245 16.12 -14.79 -15.13
N ALA A 246 14.99 -15.01 -14.47
CA ALA A 246 13.69 -14.60 -14.96
C ALA A 246 13.51 -13.08 -14.99
N ALA A 247 14.30 -12.30 -14.25
CA ALA A 247 14.31 -10.83 -14.32
C ALA A 247 14.64 -10.28 -15.72
N TYR A 248 15.28 -11.09 -16.57
CA TYR A 248 15.65 -10.74 -17.95
C TYR A 248 14.70 -11.34 -19.01
N LYS A 249 13.49 -11.76 -18.64
CA LYS A 249 12.47 -12.09 -19.64
C LYS A 249 11.94 -10.76 -20.21
N PRO A 250 11.83 -10.63 -21.54
CA PRO A 250 11.43 -9.37 -22.15
C PRO A 250 9.96 -9.05 -21.87
N VAL A 251 9.69 -7.77 -21.59
CA VAL A 251 8.36 -7.16 -21.52
C VAL A 251 8.11 -6.24 -22.72
N SER A 252 6.99 -5.50 -22.75
CA SER A 252 6.69 -4.59 -23.85
C SER A 252 7.77 -3.53 -24.02
N GLY A 253 8.34 -3.42 -25.22
CA GLY A 253 9.39 -2.45 -25.54
C GLY A 253 10.81 -3.01 -25.51
N ASP A 254 11.01 -4.23 -24.99
CA ASP A 254 12.33 -4.86 -24.90
C ASP A 254 12.79 -5.51 -26.20
N ASP A 255 14.11 -5.51 -26.40
CA ASP A 255 14.76 -6.31 -27.45
C ASP A 255 15.02 -7.74 -26.97
N LYS A 256 14.45 -8.72 -27.68
CA LYS A 256 14.54 -10.14 -27.32
C LYS A 256 15.98 -10.66 -27.34
N GLN A 257 16.84 -10.15 -28.24
CA GLN A 257 18.23 -10.62 -28.34
C GLN A 257 19.05 -10.12 -27.15
N THR A 258 18.89 -8.85 -26.79
CA THR A 258 19.52 -8.22 -25.63
C THR A 258 19.10 -8.92 -24.35
N ALA A 259 17.80 -9.14 -24.15
CA ALA A 259 17.23 -9.87 -23.02
C ALA A 259 17.83 -11.29 -22.90
N ALA A 260 17.85 -12.05 -23.99
CA ALA A 260 18.44 -13.41 -24.00
C ALA A 260 19.95 -13.40 -23.71
N SER A 261 20.67 -12.38 -24.15
CA SER A 261 22.09 -12.21 -23.88
C SER A 261 22.36 -11.86 -22.41
N LEU A 262 21.62 -10.91 -21.82
CA LEU A 262 21.71 -10.58 -20.39
C LEU A 262 21.37 -11.78 -19.50
N ARG A 263 20.30 -12.51 -19.85
CA ARG A 263 19.92 -13.74 -19.13
C ARG A 263 21.03 -14.79 -19.10
N ARG A 264 21.69 -15.04 -20.25
CA ARG A 264 22.81 -15.98 -20.35
C ARG A 264 24.02 -15.53 -19.55
N GLN A 265 24.30 -14.22 -19.55
CA GLN A 265 25.35 -13.63 -18.74
C GLN A 265 25.05 -13.82 -17.25
N ASN A 266 23.88 -13.40 -16.76
CA ASN A 266 23.49 -13.54 -15.36
C ASN A 266 23.52 -14.99 -14.88
N LYS A 267 23.04 -15.93 -15.70
CA LYS A 267 23.07 -17.36 -15.37
C LYS A 267 24.50 -17.87 -15.12
N ARG A 268 25.47 -17.44 -15.93
CA ARG A 268 26.89 -17.78 -15.75
C ARG A 268 27.45 -17.15 -14.47
N GLU A 269 27.11 -15.88 -14.21
CA GLU A 269 27.53 -15.16 -13.00
C GLU A 269 26.99 -15.80 -11.72
N ARG A 270 25.75 -16.30 -11.73
CA ARG A 270 25.13 -17.03 -10.60
C ARG A 270 25.69 -18.44 -10.40
N ALA A 271 25.99 -19.15 -11.49
CA ALA A 271 26.63 -20.46 -11.39
C ALA A 271 28.04 -20.35 -10.78
N GLY A 272 28.81 -19.31 -11.14
CA GLY A 272 30.11 -19.02 -10.51
C GLY A 272 30.01 -18.60 -9.04
N GLN A 273 28.88 -18.02 -8.63
CA GLN A 273 28.58 -17.66 -7.23
C GLN A 273 28.36 -18.88 -6.32
N ALA A 274 27.70 -19.93 -6.83
CA ALA A 274 27.41 -21.12 -6.03
C ALA A 274 28.67 -21.79 -5.47
N GLY A 275 29.81 -21.67 -6.18
CA GLY A 275 31.10 -22.17 -5.71
C GLY A 275 31.80 -21.31 -4.65
N LEU A 276 31.45 -20.01 -4.53
CA LEU A 276 32.06 -19.03 -3.63
C LEU A 276 31.20 -18.74 -2.38
N LEU A 277 29.87 -18.75 -2.52
CA LEU A 277 28.91 -18.53 -1.42
C LEU A 277 28.92 -19.66 -0.38
N ALA A 278 29.25 -20.89 -0.79
CA ALA A 278 29.37 -22.03 0.12
C ALA A 278 30.52 -21.86 1.13
N ASP A 279 31.50 -20.99 0.86
CA ASP A 279 32.73 -20.84 1.65
C ASP A 279 32.74 -19.59 2.54
N LEU A 280 31.86 -18.60 2.30
CA LEU A 280 31.94 -17.28 2.95
C LEU A 280 30.74 -16.86 3.82
N GLY A 281 29.63 -17.61 3.85
CA GLY A 281 28.54 -17.35 4.80
C GLY A 281 28.04 -15.88 4.84
N GLU A 282 28.10 -15.16 3.71
CA GLU A 282 27.79 -13.73 3.61
C GLU A 282 26.28 -13.46 3.74
N THR A 283 25.75 -13.59 4.94
CA THR A 283 24.44 -13.04 5.30
C THR A 283 24.49 -11.51 5.22
N THR A 284 23.51 -10.90 4.56
CA THR A 284 23.41 -9.45 4.54
C THR A 284 22.82 -8.99 5.86
N ALA A 285 23.63 -8.39 6.73
CA ALA A 285 23.13 -7.90 8.01
C ALA A 285 22.00 -6.88 7.78
N PRO A 286 20.82 -7.06 8.42
CA PRO A 286 19.75 -6.08 8.34
C PRO A 286 20.17 -4.76 9.00
N PRO A 287 19.46 -3.65 8.73
CA PRO A 287 19.65 -2.42 9.49
C PRO A 287 19.47 -2.65 10.99
N ASP A 288 20.16 -1.86 11.82
CA ASP A 288 20.12 -1.99 13.28
C ASP A 288 18.71 -1.73 13.84
N ALA A 289 17.95 -2.81 14.03
CA ALA A 289 16.59 -2.77 14.55
C ALA A 289 16.51 -2.14 15.95
N ALA A 290 17.56 -2.26 16.78
CA ALA A 290 17.61 -1.65 18.10
C ALA A 290 17.75 -0.12 18.01
N ALA A 291 18.56 0.38 17.07
CA ALA A 291 18.65 1.82 16.82
C ALA A 291 17.32 2.41 16.31
N TRP A 292 16.57 1.67 15.48
CA TRP A 292 15.22 2.05 15.05
C TRP A 292 14.16 1.96 16.16
N ALA A 293 14.30 1.00 17.08
CA ALA A 293 13.49 0.93 18.29
C ALA A 293 13.78 2.14 19.21
N ALA A 294 15.06 2.52 19.36
CA ALA A 294 15.47 3.71 20.11
C ALA A 294 14.92 5.00 19.48
N LEU A 295 14.98 5.15 18.15
CA LEU A 295 14.31 6.24 17.42
C LEU A 295 12.82 6.28 17.77
N SER A 296 12.17 5.12 17.78
CA SER A 296 10.73 5.03 18.08
C SER A 296 10.36 5.44 19.50
N ALA A 297 11.28 5.30 20.45
CA ALA A 297 11.12 5.67 21.85
C ALA A 297 11.51 7.13 22.17
N MET A 298 12.10 7.86 21.22
CA MET A 298 12.45 9.27 21.42
C MET A 298 11.19 10.11 21.72
N PRO A 299 11.25 11.06 22.67
CA PRO A 299 10.12 11.92 23.02
C PRO A 299 9.75 12.89 21.89
N GLU A 300 8.52 13.41 21.93
CA GLU A 300 7.93 14.28 20.90
C GLU A 300 7.06 15.39 21.50
N ASP A 301 7.38 15.83 22.71
CA ASP A 301 6.61 16.83 23.47
C ASP A 301 7.05 18.27 23.18
N THR A 302 8.24 18.46 22.60
CA THR A 302 8.75 19.80 22.22
C THR A 302 9.26 19.84 20.78
N PRO A 303 9.26 21.01 20.12
CA PRO A 303 9.84 21.15 18.78
C PRO A 303 11.31 20.71 18.69
N ALA A 304 12.10 20.93 19.74
CA ALA A 304 13.50 20.50 19.80
C ALA A 304 13.62 18.97 19.76
N GLN A 305 12.73 18.26 20.46
CA GLN A 305 12.70 16.79 20.43
C GLN A 305 12.28 16.25 19.05
N ILE A 306 11.31 16.89 18.38
CA ILE A 306 10.94 16.55 16.99
C ILE A 306 12.14 16.71 16.04
N ASN A 307 12.89 17.79 16.16
CA ASN A 307 14.07 18.03 15.34
C ASN A 307 15.18 17.01 15.64
N ALA A 308 15.39 16.65 16.91
CA ALA A 308 16.34 15.60 17.29
C ALA A 308 15.94 14.24 16.69
N LYS A 309 14.65 13.89 16.74
CA LYS A 309 14.12 12.65 16.14
C LYS A 309 14.28 12.64 14.63
N ARG A 310 14.00 13.76 13.95
CA ARG A 310 14.24 13.92 12.51
C ARG A 310 15.72 13.71 12.16
N ALA A 311 16.63 14.31 12.91
CA ALA A 311 18.08 14.16 12.67
C ALA A 311 18.55 12.71 12.89
N ALA A 312 18.07 12.05 13.95
CA ALA A 312 18.35 10.64 14.20
C ALA A 312 17.82 9.75 13.05
N TYR A 313 16.61 10.01 12.56
CA TYR A 313 16.04 9.31 11.42
C TYR A 313 16.88 9.49 10.14
N THR A 314 17.26 10.72 9.79
CA THR A 314 18.13 10.99 8.63
C THR A 314 19.45 10.25 8.74
N ARG A 315 20.04 10.16 9.94
CA ARG A 315 21.26 9.39 10.17
C ARG A 315 21.07 7.90 9.90
N LEU A 316 20.02 7.29 10.45
CA LEU A 316 19.72 5.87 10.25
C LEU A 316 19.43 5.54 8.77
N GLN A 317 18.78 6.45 8.04
CA GLN A 317 18.59 6.28 6.60
C GLN A 317 19.94 6.23 5.87
N ARG A 318 20.86 7.16 6.19
CA ARG A 318 22.21 7.20 5.59
C ARG A 318 23.02 5.95 5.88
N GLU A 319 22.94 5.44 7.11
CA GLU A 319 23.60 4.18 7.50
C GLU A 319 23.10 2.98 6.65
N ALA A 320 21.85 3.04 6.18
CA ALA A 320 21.25 2.01 5.32
C ALA A 320 21.42 2.27 3.81
N ASP A 321 22.07 3.36 3.37
CA ASP A 321 22.14 3.76 1.95
C ASP A 321 22.82 2.70 1.07
N SER A 322 23.92 2.11 1.56
CA SER A 322 24.62 1.06 0.81
C SER A 322 23.74 -0.17 0.58
N LEU A 323 23.01 -0.60 1.61
CA LEU A 323 22.10 -1.73 1.54
C LEU A 323 20.87 -1.41 0.67
N ARG A 324 20.37 -0.17 0.74
CA ARG A 324 19.29 0.33 -0.12
C ARG A 324 19.70 0.33 -1.58
N ALA A 325 20.91 0.77 -1.91
CA ALA A 325 21.44 0.71 -3.27
C ALA A 325 21.57 -0.73 -3.77
N ALA A 326 21.97 -1.69 -2.92
CA ALA A 326 21.95 -3.11 -3.28
C ALA A 326 20.52 -3.61 -3.59
N ALA A 327 19.55 -3.21 -2.77
CA ALA A 327 18.15 -3.55 -2.97
C ALA A 327 17.53 -2.89 -4.22
N ASN A 328 17.95 -1.64 -4.53
CA ASN A 328 17.62 -0.94 -5.75
C ASN A 328 18.18 -1.67 -6.96
N LEU A 329 19.47 -2.06 -6.96
CA LEU A 329 20.10 -2.83 -8.03
C LEU A 329 19.37 -4.15 -8.31
N TRP A 330 19.02 -4.89 -7.25
CA TRP A 330 18.29 -6.15 -7.39
C TRP A 330 16.90 -5.94 -8.00
N THR A 331 16.15 -4.95 -7.50
CA THR A 331 14.78 -4.68 -7.97
C THR A 331 14.78 -4.08 -9.38
N ALA A 332 15.73 -3.20 -9.68
CA ALA A 332 15.86 -2.52 -10.97
C ALA A 332 16.07 -3.49 -12.14
N ALA A 333 16.64 -4.67 -11.92
CA ALA A 333 16.77 -5.67 -12.98
C ALA A 333 15.43 -6.12 -13.58
N PHE A 334 14.32 -6.01 -12.85
CA PHE A 334 12.97 -6.32 -13.34
C PHE A 334 12.32 -5.16 -14.12
N PHE A 335 12.87 -3.95 -14.01
CA PHE A 335 12.30 -2.69 -14.51
C PHE A 335 13.17 -1.99 -15.55
N ALA A 336 14.45 -2.35 -15.67
CA ALA A 336 15.36 -1.75 -16.61
C ALA A 336 15.00 -2.16 -18.06
N PRO A 337 14.84 -1.21 -19.00
CA PRO A 337 14.57 -1.55 -20.39
C PRO A 337 15.71 -2.36 -21.00
N LEU A 338 15.39 -3.51 -21.57
CA LEU A 338 16.35 -4.47 -22.13
C LEU A 338 16.60 -4.15 -23.61
N THR A 339 17.18 -2.99 -23.89
CA THR A 339 17.55 -2.54 -25.25
C THR A 339 19.07 -2.53 -25.44
N PRO A 340 19.57 -2.58 -26.69
CA PRO A 340 21.01 -2.49 -26.97
C PRO A 340 21.68 -1.28 -26.33
N GLU A 341 21.00 -0.13 -26.33
CA GLU A 341 21.50 1.15 -25.78
C GLU A 341 21.60 1.12 -24.25
N ASN A 342 20.66 0.45 -23.59
CA ASN A 342 20.60 0.36 -22.13
C ASN A 342 21.35 -0.83 -21.55
N ARG A 343 21.85 -1.75 -22.39
CA ARG A 343 22.48 -3.01 -21.96
C ARG A 343 23.55 -2.84 -20.88
N SER A 344 24.40 -1.82 -20.98
CA SER A 344 25.49 -1.56 -20.02
C SER A 344 25.01 -1.00 -18.68
N ARG A 345 23.75 -0.53 -18.61
CA ARG A 345 23.10 0.05 -17.42
C ARG A 345 22.18 -0.94 -16.70
N VAL A 346 21.93 -2.11 -17.28
CA VAL A 346 21.09 -3.14 -16.64
C VAL A 346 21.92 -3.87 -15.57
N PRO A 347 21.49 -3.88 -14.29
CA PRO A 347 22.22 -4.58 -13.24
C PRO A 347 22.17 -6.11 -13.43
N THR A 348 23.27 -6.77 -13.08
CA THR A 348 23.40 -8.23 -13.06
C THR A 348 23.80 -8.77 -11.69
N SER A 349 23.77 -10.09 -11.49
CA SER A 349 24.22 -10.70 -10.24
C SER A 349 25.69 -10.39 -9.92
N ASP A 350 26.57 -10.25 -10.93
CA ASP A 350 27.93 -9.74 -10.71
C ASP A 350 27.93 -8.29 -10.22
N THR A 351 27.10 -7.42 -10.81
CA THR A 351 26.98 -6.02 -10.39
C THR A 351 26.58 -5.93 -8.92
N LEU A 352 25.54 -6.66 -8.53
CA LEU A 352 25.03 -6.70 -7.15
C LEU A 352 26.08 -7.25 -6.18
N ARG A 353 26.77 -8.33 -6.55
CA ARG A 353 27.84 -8.92 -5.74
C ARG A 353 28.98 -7.93 -5.51
N ARG A 354 29.48 -7.31 -6.59
CA ARG A 354 30.57 -6.33 -6.50
C ARG A 354 30.20 -5.16 -5.61
N TRP A 355 28.97 -4.64 -5.74
CA TRP A 355 28.46 -3.60 -4.84
C TRP A 355 28.52 -4.03 -3.37
N ARG A 356 27.97 -5.21 -3.05
CA ARG A 356 27.96 -5.75 -1.67
C ARG A 356 29.37 -5.96 -1.11
N GLN A 357 30.33 -6.31 -1.95
CA GLN A 357 31.74 -6.48 -1.58
C GLN A 357 32.53 -5.16 -1.52
N GLY A 358 31.88 -4.00 -1.70
CA GLY A 358 32.55 -2.69 -1.73
C GLY A 358 33.45 -2.49 -2.96
N LEU A 359 33.32 -3.33 -3.98
CA LEU A 359 34.06 -3.22 -5.23
C LEU A 359 33.41 -2.18 -6.15
N SER A 360 34.20 -1.62 -7.06
CA SER A 360 33.70 -0.63 -8.00
C SER A 360 32.64 -1.24 -8.94
N VAL A 361 31.50 -0.56 -9.04
CA VAL A 361 30.47 -0.82 -10.04
C VAL A 361 30.37 0.34 -11.03
N ASN A 362 29.79 0.09 -12.20
CA ASN A 362 29.50 1.15 -13.14
C ASN A 362 28.52 2.16 -12.51
N ARG A 363 28.96 3.42 -12.41
CA ARG A 363 28.16 4.52 -11.84
C ARG A 363 26.85 4.75 -12.60
N GLU A 364 26.85 4.54 -13.92
CA GLU A 364 25.63 4.67 -14.73
C GLU A 364 24.60 3.59 -14.38
N THR A 365 25.05 2.37 -14.06
CA THR A 365 24.17 1.26 -13.63
C THR A 365 23.54 1.56 -12.28
N ALA A 366 24.33 2.04 -11.31
CA ALA A 366 23.82 2.42 -9.99
C ALA A 366 22.83 3.60 -10.10
N ALA A 367 23.19 4.65 -10.83
CA ALA A 367 22.31 5.80 -11.05
C ALA A 367 21.01 5.43 -11.81
N ALA A 368 21.09 4.53 -12.78
CA ALA A 368 19.90 4.03 -13.47
C ALA A 368 18.99 3.21 -12.54
N ALA A 369 19.57 2.41 -11.64
CA ALA A 369 18.81 1.67 -10.63
C ALA A 369 18.11 2.60 -9.64
N ASP A 370 18.81 3.64 -9.16
CA ASP A 370 18.23 4.64 -8.27
C ASP A 370 17.12 5.46 -8.96
N ALA A 371 17.32 5.85 -10.23
CA ALA A 371 16.28 6.52 -11.01
C ALA A 371 15.02 5.65 -11.18
N LEU A 372 15.19 4.35 -11.45
CA LEU A 372 14.07 3.41 -11.52
C LEU A 372 13.39 3.23 -10.15
N ALA A 373 14.17 3.22 -9.06
CA ALA A 373 13.64 3.13 -7.71
C ALA A 373 12.80 4.36 -7.34
N GLU A 374 13.25 5.55 -7.70
CA GLU A 374 12.50 6.79 -7.49
C GLU A 374 11.24 6.85 -8.35
N GLU A 375 11.35 6.51 -9.65
CA GLU A 375 10.24 6.53 -10.61
C GLU A 375 9.13 5.54 -10.24
N ASN A 376 9.52 4.31 -9.88
CA ASN A 376 8.58 3.24 -9.58
C ASN A 376 8.23 3.14 -8.09
N ARG A 377 8.88 3.97 -7.25
CA ARG A 377 8.70 4.01 -5.79
C ARG A 377 9.01 2.67 -5.12
N PHE A 378 10.14 2.06 -5.43
CA PHE A 378 10.53 0.79 -4.79
C PHE A 378 10.48 0.91 -3.26
N PHE A 379 9.90 -0.10 -2.62
CA PHE A 379 9.69 -0.15 -1.19
C PHE A 379 10.33 -1.42 -0.60
N HIS A 380 11.47 -1.24 0.07
CA HIS A 380 12.23 -2.33 0.68
C HIS A 380 11.83 -2.49 2.14
N TRP A 381 10.81 -3.30 2.40
CA TRP A 381 10.19 -3.47 3.71
C TRP A 381 11.16 -3.62 4.91
N PRO A 382 12.17 -4.52 4.89
CA PRO A 382 13.11 -4.67 6.00
C PRO A 382 14.03 -3.44 6.19
N LEU A 383 14.15 -2.56 5.19
CA LEU A 383 14.91 -1.30 5.30
C LEU A 383 14.07 -0.12 5.78
N GLU A 384 12.76 -0.18 5.55
CA GLU A 384 11.82 0.88 5.92
C GLU A 384 11.30 0.68 7.35
N PHE A 385 11.08 -0.58 7.77
CA PHE A 385 10.57 -0.93 9.09
C PHE A 385 11.39 -2.06 9.77
N PRO A 386 12.73 -1.91 9.92
CA PRO A 386 13.58 -2.96 10.48
C PRO A 386 13.15 -3.41 11.88
N GLN A 387 12.72 -2.47 12.74
CA GLN A 387 12.24 -2.74 14.09
C GLN A 387 10.92 -3.54 14.15
N VAL A 388 10.20 -3.63 13.04
CA VAL A 388 8.99 -4.47 12.92
C VAL A 388 9.37 -5.86 12.41
N PHE A 389 10.25 -5.92 11.40
CA PHE A 389 10.71 -7.18 10.82
C PHE A 389 11.53 -8.01 11.80
N GLU A 390 12.33 -7.38 12.66
CA GLU A 390 13.01 -8.03 13.79
C GLU A 390 12.05 -8.73 14.76
N ARG A 391 10.80 -8.25 14.85
CA ARG A 391 9.74 -8.84 15.70
C ARG A 391 8.88 -9.86 14.96
N GLY A 392 9.25 -10.20 13.72
CA GLY A 392 8.50 -11.11 12.84
C GLY A 392 7.28 -10.47 12.16
N GLY A 393 7.13 -9.14 12.15
CA GLY A 393 6.04 -8.45 11.44
C GLY A 393 5.08 -7.68 12.33
N PHE A 394 3.95 -7.28 11.74
CA PHE A 394 2.91 -6.46 12.35
C PHE A 394 1.94 -7.30 13.20
N ASP A 395 1.44 -6.70 14.28
CA ASP A 395 0.43 -7.30 15.15
C ASP A 395 -0.96 -7.29 14.49
N ALA A 396 -1.24 -6.27 13.67
CA ALA A 396 -2.42 -6.25 12.81
C ALA A 396 -2.10 -5.60 11.46
N VAL A 397 -2.63 -6.16 10.38
CA VAL A 397 -2.61 -5.53 9.05
C VAL A 397 -4.05 -5.28 8.61
N LEU A 398 -4.38 -4.04 8.30
CA LEU A 398 -5.74 -3.58 8.02
C LEU A 398 -5.78 -2.86 6.69
N GLY A 399 -6.91 -2.83 5.99
CA GLY A 399 -7.03 -1.98 4.80
C GLY A 399 -8.13 -2.34 3.83
N ASN A 400 -8.28 -1.50 2.80
CA ASN A 400 -9.07 -1.76 1.61
C ASN A 400 -8.15 -1.54 0.39
N PRO A 401 -7.34 -2.55 0.02
CA PRO A 401 -6.38 -2.40 -1.07
C PRO A 401 -7.08 -2.21 -2.43
N PRO A 402 -6.40 -1.70 -3.46
CA PRO A 402 -6.97 -1.51 -4.81
C PRO A 402 -7.49 -2.81 -5.44
N TRP A 403 -8.65 -2.75 -6.10
CA TRP A 403 -9.33 -3.90 -6.73
C TRP A 403 -9.01 -4.11 -8.22
N GLU A 404 -8.01 -3.40 -8.75
CA GLU A 404 -7.72 -3.33 -10.17
C GLU A 404 -6.82 -4.48 -10.69
N HIS A 405 -6.58 -4.50 -12.00
CA HIS A 405 -5.56 -5.34 -12.62
C HIS A 405 -4.23 -4.57 -12.71
N THR A 406 -3.10 -5.29 -12.72
CA THR A 406 -1.77 -4.69 -12.91
C THR A 406 -1.51 -4.21 -14.34
N GLU A 407 -2.38 -4.58 -15.29
CA GLU A 407 -2.27 -4.22 -16.71
C GLU A 407 -2.60 -2.74 -16.95
N LEU A 408 -1.84 -2.09 -17.85
CA LEU A 408 -2.15 -0.75 -18.29
C LEU A 408 -3.50 -0.73 -19.03
N LYS A 409 -4.46 0.00 -18.49
CA LYS A 409 -5.75 0.21 -19.14
C LYS A 409 -5.62 1.29 -20.20
N GLU A 410 -5.36 0.89 -21.45
CA GLU A 410 -5.16 1.79 -22.60
C GLU A 410 -6.24 2.89 -22.69
N LYS A 411 -7.53 2.51 -22.54
CA LYS A 411 -8.64 3.47 -22.59
C LYS A 411 -8.52 4.58 -21.54
N GLU A 412 -8.17 4.23 -20.31
CA GLU A 412 -8.03 5.20 -19.22
C GLU A 412 -6.79 6.07 -19.43
N TRP A 413 -5.67 5.47 -19.85
CA TRP A 413 -4.43 6.20 -20.08
C TRP A 413 -4.54 7.26 -21.18
N PHE A 414 -5.24 6.93 -22.28
CA PHE A 414 -5.47 7.85 -23.38
C PHE A 414 -6.59 8.88 -23.09
N ALA A 415 -7.45 8.68 -22.08
CA ALA A 415 -8.65 9.52 -21.89
C ALA A 415 -8.35 11.02 -21.76
N SER A 416 -7.25 11.39 -21.11
CA SER A 416 -6.81 12.78 -20.94
C SER A 416 -5.74 13.23 -21.95
N ARG A 417 -5.24 12.33 -22.79
CA ARG A 417 -4.12 12.58 -23.72
C ARG A 417 -4.56 12.61 -25.18
N ASP A 418 -5.40 11.67 -25.56
CA ASP A 418 -6.00 11.54 -26.88
C ASP A 418 -7.40 10.87 -26.74
N PRO A 419 -8.47 11.68 -26.61
CA PRO A 419 -9.83 11.17 -26.45
C PRO A 419 -10.30 10.29 -27.62
N GLU A 420 -9.76 10.49 -28.82
CA GLU A 420 -10.15 9.75 -30.01
C GLU A 420 -9.62 8.31 -29.94
N ILE A 421 -8.36 8.14 -29.53
CA ILE A 421 -7.78 6.82 -29.24
C ILE A 421 -8.50 6.15 -28.07
N ALA A 422 -8.81 6.89 -27.00
CA ALA A 422 -9.49 6.35 -25.83
C ALA A 422 -10.85 5.72 -26.18
N GLN A 423 -11.66 6.41 -26.98
CA GLN A 423 -13.00 5.94 -27.37
C GLN A 423 -13.00 4.95 -28.53
N ALA A 424 -11.88 4.78 -29.25
CA ALA A 424 -11.79 3.83 -30.35
C ALA A 424 -12.02 2.38 -29.88
N PRO A 425 -12.74 1.54 -30.65
CA PRO A 425 -12.84 0.09 -30.38
C PRO A 425 -11.48 -0.61 -30.45
N GLY A 426 -11.28 -1.70 -29.69
CA GLY A 426 -9.96 -2.27 -29.43
C GLY A 426 -9.03 -2.47 -30.64
N ALA A 427 -9.52 -3.04 -31.74
CA ALA A 427 -8.71 -3.22 -32.96
C ALA A 427 -8.34 -1.89 -33.63
N LYS A 428 -9.29 -0.93 -33.68
CA LYS A 428 -9.05 0.43 -34.19
C LYS A 428 -8.06 1.17 -33.29
N ARG A 429 -8.23 1.08 -31.96
CA ARG A 429 -7.33 1.69 -30.97
C ARG A 429 -5.89 1.22 -31.19
N LYS A 430 -5.65 -0.09 -31.32
CA LYS A 430 -4.30 -0.62 -31.57
C LYS A 430 -3.66 -0.04 -32.84
N ARG A 431 -4.42 0.10 -33.93
CA ARG A 431 -3.92 0.74 -35.17
C ARG A 431 -3.61 2.22 -34.97
N MET A 432 -4.46 2.95 -34.25
CA MET A 432 -4.23 4.36 -33.95
C MET A 432 -2.99 4.55 -33.07
N ILE A 433 -2.82 3.72 -32.04
CA ILE A 433 -1.61 3.71 -31.19
C ILE A 433 -0.36 3.46 -32.04
N GLN A 434 -0.39 2.49 -32.96
CA GLN A 434 0.75 2.22 -33.85
C GLN A 434 1.07 3.42 -34.76
N ALA A 435 0.03 4.10 -35.27
CA ALA A 435 0.19 5.29 -36.11
C ALA A 435 0.83 6.48 -35.37
N LEU A 436 0.77 6.53 -34.02
CA LEU A 436 1.47 7.55 -33.24
C LEU A 436 2.98 7.53 -33.48
N THR A 437 3.58 6.40 -33.85
CA THR A 437 5.01 6.33 -34.19
C THR A 437 5.40 7.34 -35.28
N ALA A 438 4.50 7.61 -36.23
CA ALA A 438 4.70 8.60 -37.29
C ALA A 438 4.06 9.95 -36.94
N ASN A 439 2.85 9.93 -36.39
CA ASN A 439 2.02 11.14 -36.26
C ASN A 439 2.31 11.94 -34.98
N ASN A 440 2.72 11.27 -33.91
CA ASN A 440 3.09 11.90 -32.64
C ASN A 440 4.09 10.99 -31.87
N PRO A 441 5.37 10.99 -32.27
CA PRO A 441 6.37 10.09 -31.71
C PRO A 441 6.59 10.27 -30.20
N ALA A 442 6.39 11.50 -29.69
CA ALA A 442 6.50 11.81 -28.26
C ALA A 442 5.43 11.08 -27.45
N LEU A 443 4.16 11.17 -27.85
CA LEU A 443 3.06 10.47 -27.19
C LEU A 443 3.21 8.94 -27.29
N HIS A 444 3.72 8.45 -28.42
CA HIS A 444 4.03 7.02 -28.56
C HIS A 444 5.12 6.58 -27.58
N ALA A 445 6.20 7.34 -27.43
CA ALA A 445 7.27 7.04 -26.48
C ALA A 445 6.77 7.05 -25.04
N GLU A 446 5.93 8.01 -24.66
CA GLU A 446 5.27 8.03 -23.35
C GLU A 446 4.41 6.78 -23.11
N PHE A 447 3.62 6.37 -24.12
CA PHE A 447 2.78 5.18 -24.04
C PHE A 447 3.63 3.90 -23.86
N VAL A 448 4.68 3.75 -24.67
CA VAL A 448 5.58 2.59 -24.58
C VAL A 448 6.24 2.53 -23.21
N LYS A 449 6.74 3.66 -22.70
CA LYS A 449 7.32 3.75 -21.36
C LYS A 449 6.31 3.36 -20.28
N ALA A 450 5.10 3.92 -20.32
CA ALA A 450 4.04 3.60 -19.36
C ALA A 450 3.67 2.11 -19.41
N LYS A 451 3.57 1.53 -20.61
CA LYS A 451 3.26 0.11 -20.79
C LYS A 451 4.39 -0.77 -20.27
N HIS A 452 5.65 -0.43 -20.57
CA HIS A 452 6.82 -1.12 -20.04
C HIS A 452 6.78 -1.16 -18.51
N THR A 453 6.56 -0.03 -17.84
CA THR A 453 6.45 0.05 -16.37
C THR A 453 5.37 -0.88 -15.81
N HIS A 454 4.16 -0.90 -16.38
CA HIS A 454 3.07 -1.76 -15.89
C HIS A 454 3.36 -3.25 -16.12
N ASP A 455 3.94 -3.59 -17.28
CA ASP A 455 4.36 -4.96 -17.57
C ASP A 455 5.50 -5.39 -16.64
N SER A 456 6.43 -4.49 -16.29
CA SER A 456 7.51 -4.72 -15.32
C SER A 456 6.98 -4.99 -13.91
N ILE A 457 5.91 -4.33 -13.45
CA ILE A 457 5.26 -4.66 -12.16
C ILE A 457 4.71 -6.09 -12.20
N SER A 458 3.97 -6.43 -13.25
CA SER A 458 3.41 -7.79 -13.42
C SER A 458 4.53 -8.84 -13.53
N HIS A 459 5.63 -8.47 -14.16
CA HIS A 459 6.83 -9.27 -14.31
C HIS A 459 7.53 -9.50 -12.96
N PHE A 460 7.72 -8.45 -12.17
CA PHE A 460 8.23 -8.51 -10.81
C PHE A 460 7.37 -9.42 -9.94
N VAL A 461 6.04 -9.20 -9.93
CA VAL A 461 5.11 -10.00 -9.12
C VAL A 461 5.22 -11.50 -9.46
N ARG A 462 5.38 -11.86 -10.74
CA ARG A 462 5.50 -13.25 -11.20
C ARG A 462 6.84 -13.92 -10.87
N TYR A 463 7.93 -13.16 -10.93
CA TYR A 463 9.27 -13.76 -11.04
C TYR A 463 10.26 -13.32 -9.98
N SER A 464 9.89 -12.38 -9.11
CA SER A 464 10.68 -12.03 -7.92
C SER A 464 10.73 -13.14 -6.87
N GLY A 465 9.79 -14.09 -6.92
CA GLY A 465 9.61 -15.12 -5.89
C GLY A 465 8.73 -14.66 -4.72
N ARG A 466 8.36 -13.37 -4.68
CA ARG A 466 7.62 -12.76 -3.55
C ARG A 466 6.14 -13.13 -3.46
N TYR A 467 5.50 -13.47 -4.58
CA TYR A 467 4.06 -13.74 -4.64
C TYR A 467 3.73 -15.11 -5.25
N PRO A 468 4.19 -16.21 -4.62
CA PRO A 468 4.04 -17.55 -5.16
C PRO A 468 2.59 -18.00 -5.33
N LEU A 469 1.63 -17.43 -4.58
CA LEU A 469 0.22 -17.83 -4.59
C LEU A 469 -0.62 -16.97 -5.53
N CYS A 470 -0.49 -15.65 -5.47
CA CYS A 470 -1.31 -14.68 -6.21
C CYS A 470 -0.64 -14.10 -7.45
N GLY A 471 0.68 -14.30 -7.63
CA GLY A 471 1.43 -13.84 -8.80
C GLY A 471 1.27 -14.69 -10.05
N ARG A 472 0.16 -15.42 -10.21
CA ARG A 472 -0.07 -16.39 -11.29
C ARG A 472 -1.22 -15.97 -12.20
N GLY A 473 -1.20 -16.45 -13.45
CA GLY A 473 -2.27 -16.17 -14.42
C GLY A 473 -2.45 -14.67 -14.68
N ARG A 474 -3.71 -14.24 -14.77
CA ARG A 474 -4.07 -12.82 -14.81
C ARG A 474 -4.03 -12.25 -13.39
N ILE A 475 -3.12 -11.31 -13.16
CA ILE A 475 -2.82 -10.79 -11.82
C ILE A 475 -3.85 -9.71 -11.45
N ASN A 476 -4.41 -9.84 -10.24
CA ASN A 476 -5.27 -8.85 -9.62
C ASN A 476 -4.54 -8.21 -8.45
N THR A 477 -4.54 -6.87 -8.34
CA THR A 477 -3.80 -6.17 -7.28
C THR A 477 -4.31 -6.56 -5.90
N TYR A 478 -5.63 -6.69 -5.71
CA TYR A 478 -6.20 -7.07 -4.41
C TYR A 478 -5.70 -8.43 -3.91
N ALA A 479 -5.44 -9.38 -4.81
CA ALA A 479 -4.98 -10.72 -4.45
C ALA A 479 -3.51 -10.68 -4.02
N VAL A 480 -2.68 -9.91 -4.74
CA VAL A 480 -1.28 -9.69 -4.38
C VAL A 480 -1.17 -8.93 -3.06
N PHE A 481 -2.06 -7.96 -2.80
CA PHE A 481 -2.16 -7.29 -1.51
C PHE A 481 -2.61 -8.22 -0.38
N ALA A 482 -3.52 -9.17 -0.64
CA ALA A 482 -3.94 -10.15 0.36
C ALA A 482 -2.80 -11.12 0.74
N GLU A 483 -1.94 -11.49 -0.23
CA GLU A 483 -0.70 -12.24 0.03
C GLU A 483 0.29 -11.37 0.83
N LEU A 484 0.53 -10.13 0.40
CA LEU A 484 1.37 -9.18 1.14
C LEU A 484 0.91 -8.97 2.59
N ALA A 485 -0.39 -8.73 2.81
CA ALA A 485 -0.92 -8.44 4.13
C ALA A 485 -0.67 -9.60 5.09
N ARG A 486 -0.77 -10.84 4.58
CA ARG A 486 -0.44 -12.04 5.32
C ARG A 486 1.06 -12.18 5.59
N ASP A 487 1.92 -11.87 4.62
CA ASP A 487 3.38 -11.96 4.82
C ASP A 487 3.89 -10.89 5.79
N LEU A 488 3.23 -9.74 5.85
CA LEU A 488 3.53 -8.66 6.80
C LEU A 488 3.10 -8.98 8.23
N GLN A 489 2.19 -9.92 8.41
CA GLN A 489 1.63 -10.29 9.71
C GLN A 489 2.58 -11.22 10.46
N ARG A 490 2.77 -10.98 11.75
CA ARG A 490 3.49 -11.92 12.61
C ARG A 490 2.66 -13.15 12.98
N ASP A 491 3.30 -14.20 13.47
CA ASP A 491 2.64 -15.46 13.85
C ASP A 491 1.45 -15.32 14.82
N ALA A 492 1.49 -14.35 15.74
CA ALA A 492 0.40 -14.09 16.69
C ALA A 492 -0.51 -12.92 16.28
N GLY A 493 -0.26 -12.30 15.12
CA GLY A 493 -1.01 -11.15 14.62
C GLY A 493 -2.32 -11.55 13.94
N ARG A 494 -2.99 -10.56 13.32
CA ARG A 494 -4.18 -10.76 12.46
C ARG A 494 -4.16 -9.87 11.23
N VAL A 495 -4.90 -10.28 10.20
CA VAL A 495 -5.19 -9.45 9.01
C VAL A 495 -6.69 -9.21 8.96
N GLY A 496 -7.09 -8.00 8.60
CA GLY A 496 -8.48 -7.64 8.32
C GLY A 496 -8.55 -6.73 7.11
N ILE A 497 -8.99 -7.23 5.96
CA ILE A 497 -9.01 -6.45 4.72
C ILE A 497 -10.32 -6.58 3.97
N ILE A 498 -10.64 -5.57 3.15
CA ILE A 498 -11.78 -5.58 2.23
C ILE A 498 -11.27 -5.85 0.81
N VAL A 499 -11.72 -6.95 0.22
CA VAL A 499 -11.28 -7.38 -1.12
C VAL A 499 -12.44 -7.98 -1.91
N PRO A 500 -12.38 -8.01 -3.25
CA PRO A 500 -13.37 -8.73 -4.05
C PRO A 500 -13.53 -10.19 -3.62
N SER A 501 -14.77 -10.69 -3.59
CA SER A 501 -15.09 -12.06 -3.14
C SER A 501 -14.48 -13.16 -4.03
N GLY A 502 -14.01 -12.76 -5.21
CA GLY A 502 -13.16 -13.58 -6.07
C GLY A 502 -11.93 -14.13 -5.35
N ILE A 503 -11.46 -13.51 -4.26
CA ILE A 503 -10.34 -14.04 -3.44
C ILE A 503 -10.56 -15.48 -2.97
N ALA A 504 -11.81 -15.91 -2.77
CA ALA A 504 -12.17 -17.23 -2.30
C ALA A 504 -12.81 -18.14 -3.36
N THR A 505 -13.27 -17.56 -4.47
CA THR A 505 -14.13 -18.25 -5.44
C THR A 505 -13.52 -18.38 -6.84
N ASP A 506 -12.61 -17.48 -7.23
CA ASP A 506 -12.01 -17.47 -8.56
C ASP A 506 -10.91 -18.54 -8.73
N ASP A 507 -10.72 -19.00 -9.98
CA ASP A 507 -9.64 -19.94 -10.29
C ASP A 507 -8.24 -19.31 -10.10
N THR A 508 -8.09 -18.01 -10.36
CA THR A 508 -6.81 -17.28 -10.24
C THR A 508 -6.30 -17.21 -8.81
N THR A 509 -7.19 -17.25 -7.82
CA THR A 509 -6.90 -17.10 -6.39
C THR A 509 -7.01 -18.41 -5.62
N LYS A 510 -7.38 -19.52 -6.28
CA LYS A 510 -7.54 -20.84 -5.65
C LYS A 510 -6.31 -21.32 -4.87
N PHE A 511 -5.10 -20.98 -5.31
CA PHE A 511 -3.87 -21.36 -4.61
C PHE A 511 -3.77 -20.65 -3.26
N TYR A 512 -4.07 -19.36 -3.23
CA TYR A 512 -4.10 -18.57 -2.01
C TYR A 512 -5.20 -19.03 -1.07
N PHE A 513 -6.44 -19.17 -1.56
CA PHE A 513 -7.57 -19.59 -0.74
C PHE A 513 -7.37 -20.99 -0.14
N ARG A 514 -6.87 -21.93 -0.94
CA ARG A 514 -6.51 -23.26 -0.45
C ARG A 514 -5.44 -23.18 0.64
N ASP A 515 -4.39 -22.40 0.44
CA ASP A 515 -3.28 -22.30 1.40
C ASP A 515 -3.74 -21.69 2.74
N ILE A 516 -4.58 -20.64 2.73
CA ILE A 516 -5.11 -20.06 3.98
C ILE A 516 -6.09 -21.01 4.70
N MET A 517 -6.81 -21.87 3.98
CA MET A 517 -7.67 -22.88 4.59
C MET A 517 -6.86 -24.03 5.19
N GLU A 518 -5.92 -24.58 4.43
CA GLU A 518 -5.08 -25.71 4.85
C GLU A 518 -4.19 -25.35 6.04
N LYS A 519 -3.66 -24.13 6.07
CA LYS A 519 -2.88 -23.62 7.21
C LYS A 519 -3.76 -23.07 8.35
N GLN A 520 -5.08 -23.25 8.27
CA GLN A 520 -6.02 -22.79 9.30
C GLN A 520 -5.86 -21.29 9.62
N ALA A 521 -5.53 -20.49 8.60
CA ALA A 521 -5.29 -19.06 8.72
C ALA A 521 -6.58 -18.23 8.53
N LEU A 522 -7.61 -18.77 7.87
CA LEU A 522 -8.87 -18.04 7.67
C LEU A 522 -9.73 -18.07 8.94
N VAL A 523 -10.02 -16.90 9.51
CA VAL A 523 -10.95 -16.74 10.66
C VAL A 523 -12.37 -16.53 10.15
N SER A 524 -12.55 -15.58 9.23
CA SER A 524 -13.85 -15.32 8.63
C SER A 524 -13.77 -14.70 7.25
N LEU A 525 -14.82 -14.96 6.46
CA LEU A 525 -15.07 -14.33 5.17
C LEU A 525 -16.55 -13.95 5.09
N TYR A 526 -16.83 -12.65 5.09
CA TYR A 526 -18.19 -12.14 4.96
C TYR A 526 -18.37 -11.44 3.62
N ASP A 527 -19.07 -12.08 2.69
CA ASP A 527 -19.37 -11.61 1.33
C ASP A 527 -20.60 -10.70 1.29
N PHE A 528 -20.45 -9.60 0.55
CA PHE A 528 -21.42 -8.54 0.34
C PHE A 528 -21.69 -8.36 -1.15
N GLU A 529 -22.93 -8.05 -1.50
CA GLU A 529 -23.31 -7.51 -2.81
C GLU A 529 -23.54 -6.01 -2.70
N ASN A 530 -22.94 -5.23 -3.60
CA ASN A 530 -23.06 -3.76 -3.61
C ASN A 530 -24.45 -3.25 -4.09
N ARG A 531 -25.52 -4.02 -3.87
CA ARG A 531 -26.89 -3.70 -4.32
C ARG A 531 -27.44 -2.44 -3.68
N GLN A 532 -27.12 -2.22 -2.41
CA GLN A 532 -27.49 -1.03 -1.63
C GLN A 532 -26.50 0.13 -1.81
N LYS A 533 -25.58 0.04 -2.80
CA LYS A 533 -24.61 1.10 -3.09
C LYS A 533 -23.76 1.51 -1.89
N ILE A 534 -23.37 0.54 -1.06
CA ILE A 534 -22.37 0.67 0.01
C ILE A 534 -21.14 1.44 -0.51
N PHE A 535 -20.69 1.09 -1.72
CA PHE A 535 -19.75 1.88 -2.51
C PHE A 535 -20.50 2.51 -3.69
N PRO A 536 -20.88 3.80 -3.64
CA PRO A 536 -21.74 4.43 -4.66
C PRO A 536 -21.15 4.40 -6.07
N ALA A 537 -19.83 4.60 -6.17
CA ALA A 537 -19.06 4.65 -7.41
C ALA A 537 -18.79 3.26 -8.04
N VAL A 538 -19.14 2.17 -7.34
CA VAL A 538 -18.92 0.79 -7.77
C VAL A 538 -20.21 0.19 -8.38
N ASP A 539 -20.07 -0.71 -9.35
CA ASP A 539 -21.21 -1.43 -9.94
C ASP A 539 -22.03 -2.15 -8.85
N SER A 540 -23.35 -2.11 -8.96
CA SER A 540 -24.26 -2.69 -7.96
C SER A 540 -24.15 -4.23 -7.84
N ARG A 541 -23.61 -4.89 -8.87
CA ARG A 541 -23.41 -6.34 -8.92
C ARG A 541 -22.04 -6.76 -8.41
N MET A 542 -21.15 -5.79 -8.12
CA MET A 542 -19.83 -6.10 -7.57
C MET A 542 -20.00 -6.83 -6.23
N LYS A 543 -19.22 -7.89 -6.06
CA LYS A 543 -19.12 -8.65 -4.82
C LYS A 543 -17.78 -8.41 -4.17
N PHE A 544 -17.80 -8.11 -2.88
CA PHE A 544 -16.62 -7.94 -2.06
C PHE A 544 -16.84 -8.62 -0.72
N CYS A 545 -15.76 -8.92 -0.01
CA CYS A 545 -15.84 -9.53 1.30
C CYS A 545 -14.94 -8.84 2.32
N LEU A 546 -15.34 -8.93 3.59
CA LEU A 546 -14.45 -8.71 4.73
C LEU A 546 -13.70 -10.01 4.98
N LEU A 547 -12.39 -9.99 4.77
CA LEU A 547 -11.51 -11.13 4.95
C LEU A 547 -10.70 -10.96 6.24
N THR A 548 -10.87 -11.87 7.19
CA THR A 548 -10.10 -11.88 8.45
C THR A 548 -9.21 -13.10 8.52
N LEU A 549 -7.90 -12.89 8.70
CA LEU A 549 -6.91 -13.95 8.87
C LEU A 549 -6.23 -13.90 10.25
N THR A 550 -5.69 -15.02 10.65
CA THR A 550 -4.92 -15.22 11.88
C THR A 550 -3.59 -15.89 11.58
N GLY A 551 -2.59 -15.63 12.41
CA GLY A 551 -1.25 -16.15 12.20
C GLY A 551 -1.10 -17.57 12.74
N ALA A 552 0.03 -18.22 12.43
CA ALA A 552 0.26 -19.62 12.74
C ALA A 552 0.21 -19.97 14.24
N ALA A 553 0.44 -19.00 15.14
CA ALA A 553 0.37 -19.23 16.58
C ALA A 553 -1.07 -19.34 17.10
N ARG A 554 -2.08 -18.99 16.28
CA ARG A 554 -3.50 -19.00 16.64
C ARG A 554 -4.35 -19.55 15.50
N PRO A 555 -4.18 -20.82 15.11
CA PRO A 555 -4.91 -21.40 14.00
C PRO A 555 -6.42 -21.41 14.27
N ALA A 556 -7.20 -21.13 13.24
CA ALA A 556 -8.65 -21.23 13.24
C ALA A 556 -9.08 -22.60 12.69
N ALA A 557 -9.54 -23.50 13.57
CA ALA A 557 -9.94 -24.86 13.20
C ALA A 557 -11.04 -24.89 12.12
N SER A 558 -11.90 -23.88 12.10
CA SER A 558 -12.90 -23.64 11.07
C SER A 558 -13.03 -22.13 10.83
N ALA A 559 -13.32 -21.76 9.59
CA ALA A 559 -13.62 -20.39 9.22
C ALA A 559 -15.14 -20.14 9.24
N GLU A 560 -15.53 -18.92 9.62
CA GLU A 560 -16.93 -18.48 9.56
C GLU A 560 -17.23 -17.75 8.25
N PHE A 561 -18.39 -18.01 7.67
CA PHE A 561 -18.82 -17.46 6.39
C PHE A 561 -20.20 -16.83 6.48
N VAL A 562 -20.37 -15.74 5.73
CA VAL A 562 -21.66 -15.12 5.38
C VAL A 562 -21.59 -14.79 3.89
N PHE A 563 -22.68 -15.03 3.15
CA PHE A 563 -22.77 -14.64 1.74
C PHE A 563 -23.99 -13.78 1.46
N PHE A 564 -23.90 -13.00 0.38
CA PHE A 564 -24.97 -12.13 -0.13
C PHE A 564 -25.43 -11.06 0.88
N ALA A 565 -24.56 -10.60 1.79
CA ALA A 565 -24.89 -9.50 2.69
C ALA A 565 -25.11 -8.21 1.86
N GLN A 566 -26.06 -7.38 2.26
CA GLN A 566 -26.35 -6.10 1.60
C GLN A 566 -26.03 -4.90 2.48
N GLU A 567 -25.84 -5.13 3.77
CA GLU A 567 -25.44 -4.14 4.76
C GLU A 567 -24.73 -4.81 5.95
N ALA A 568 -23.98 -4.06 6.75
CA ALA A 568 -23.23 -4.63 7.87
C ALA A 568 -24.12 -5.29 8.95
N ALA A 569 -25.38 -4.84 9.07
CA ALA A 569 -26.33 -5.41 10.03
C ALA A 569 -26.67 -6.87 9.72
N ASP A 570 -26.60 -7.29 8.46
CA ASP A 570 -26.84 -8.67 8.02
C ASP A 570 -25.90 -9.69 8.68
N LEU A 571 -24.70 -9.25 9.08
CA LEU A 571 -23.73 -10.12 9.76
C LEU A 571 -24.19 -10.57 11.15
N ARG A 572 -25.26 -9.97 11.68
CA ARG A 572 -25.85 -10.34 12.98
C ARG A 572 -26.88 -11.46 12.86
N ASP A 573 -27.30 -11.81 11.65
CA ASP A 573 -28.24 -12.90 11.41
C ASP A 573 -27.53 -14.26 11.55
N GLU A 574 -27.86 -14.98 12.62
CA GLU A 574 -27.26 -16.28 12.92
C GLU A 574 -27.60 -17.37 11.88
N GLU A 575 -28.74 -17.28 11.20
CA GLU A 575 -29.12 -18.26 10.17
C GLU A 575 -28.26 -18.12 8.91
N ARG A 576 -27.69 -16.95 8.68
CA ARG A 576 -26.79 -16.67 7.55
C ARG A 576 -25.34 -17.04 7.83
N ARG A 577 -25.00 -17.27 9.10
CA ARG A 577 -23.64 -17.59 9.55
C ARG A 577 -23.43 -19.09 9.60
N PHE A 578 -22.39 -19.56 8.93
CA PHE A 578 -22.03 -20.98 8.94
C PHE A 578 -20.52 -21.16 8.96
N THR A 579 -20.08 -22.35 9.37
CA THR A 579 -18.65 -22.67 9.45
C THR A 579 -18.26 -23.79 8.50
N LEU A 580 -17.08 -23.65 7.90
CA LEU A 580 -16.44 -24.68 7.09
C LEU A 580 -14.99 -24.87 7.54
N SER A 581 -14.60 -26.12 7.72
CA SER A 581 -13.19 -26.51 7.87
C SER A 581 -12.52 -26.73 6.51
N ALA A 582 -11.20 -26.84 6.49
CA ALA A 582 -10.47 -27.26 5.28
C ALA A 582 -10.93 -28.63 4.76
N ALA A 583 -11.27 -29.55 5.68
CA ALA A 583 -11.79 -30.86 5.34
C ALA A 583 -13.19 -30.78 4.71
N ASP A 584 -14.06 -29.90 5.21
CA ASP A 584 -15.38 -29.68 4.60
C ASP A 584 -15.24 -29.10 3.17
N ILE A 585 -14.30 -28.18 2.94
CA ILE A 585 -14.05 -27.63 1.60
C ILE A 585 -13.50 -28.71 0.67
N ALA A 586 -12.56 -29.53 1.13
CA ALA A 586 -12.01 -30.63 0.33
C ALA A 586 -13.08 -31.68 -0.01
N LEU A 587 -14.04 -31.91 0.89
CA LEU A 587 -15.18 -32.79 0.65
C LEU A 587 -16.15 -32.21 -0.39
N LEU A 588 -16.52 -30.94 -0.24
CA LEU A 588 -17.54 -30.28 -1.08
C LEU A 588 -17.00 -29.89 -2.46
N ASN A 589 -15.70 -29.59 -2.55
CA ASN A 589 -15.07 -29.13 -3.78
C ASN A 589 -13.64 -29.70 -3.93
N PRO A 590 -13.52 -31.01 -4.24
CA PRO A 590 -12.23 -31.72 -4.19
C PRO A 590 -11.22 -31.25 -5.26
N ASN A 591 -11.69 -30.73 -6.39
CA ASN A 591 -10.85 -30.38 -7.54
C ASN A 591 -10.18 -29.01 -7.38
N THR A 592 -10.96 -27.96 -7.15
CA THR A 592 -10.43 -26.59 -7.08
C THR A 592 -10.14 -26.17 -5.64
N ARG A 593 -10.79 -26.80 -4.65
CA ARG A 593 -10.78 -26.40 -3.24
C ARG A 593 -11.14 -24.91 -3.04
N THR A 594 -11.95 -24.36 -3.95
CA THR A 594 -12.52 -23.01 -3.81
C THR A 594 -13.76 -23.04 -2.91
N CYS A 595 -14.11 -21.89 -2.35
CA CYS A 595 -15.17 -21.78 -1.34
C CYS A 595 -16.55 -22.15 -1.92
N PRO A 596 -17.28 -23.12 -1.34
CA PRO A 596 -18.68 -23.33 -1.67
C PRO A 596 -19.54 -22.21 -1.08
N ILE A 597 -20.53 -21.75 -1.84
CA ILE A 597 -21.39 -20.63 -1.46
C ILE A 597 -22.73 -21.16 -0.95
N PHE A 598 -23.10 -20.77 0.27
CA PHE A 598 -24.40 -21.10 0.89
C PHE A 598 -25.14 -19.83 1.31
N ARG A 599 -26.47 -19.86 1.26
CA ARG A 599 -27.32 -18.75 1.72
C ARG A 599 -27.63 -18.85 3.21
N SER A 600 -27.71 -20.07 3.73
CA SER A 600 -28.04 -20.34 5.13
C SER A 600 -27.16 -21.44 5.72
N ARG A 601 -27.07 -21.45 7.05
CA ARG A 601 -26.46 -22.53 7.83
C ARG A 601 -27.11 -23.88 7.53
N ARG A 602 -28.43 -23.90 7.38
CA ARG A 602 -29.18 -25.11 7.06
C ARG A 602 -28.74 -25.71 5.72
N ASP A 603 -28.54 -24.89 4.69
CA ASP A 603 -28.08 -25.36 3.38
C ASP A 603 -26.67 -25.94 3.45
N ALA A 604 -25.77 -25.28 4.19
CA ALA A 604 -24.41 -25.76 4.40
C ALA A 604 -24.37 -27.11 5.12
N GLU A 605 -25.14 -27.27 6.22
CA GLU A 605 -25.21 -28.52 6.96
C GLU A 605 -25.85 -29.65 6.16
N LEU A 606 -26.95 -29.36 5.43
CA LEU A 606 -27.60 -30.35 4.57
C LEU A 606 -26.66 -30.84 3.47
N THR A 607 -25.94 -29.92 2.82
CA THR A 607 -25.00 -30.27 1.75
C THR A 607 -23.83 -31.10 2.29
N LYS A 608 -23.25 -30.72 3.44
CA LYS A 608 -22.22 -31.52 4.12
C LYS A 608 -22.73 -32.93 4.45
N ALA A 609 -23.96 -33.05 4.94
CA ALA A 609 -24.55 -34.35 5.27
C ALA A 609 -24.76 -35.24 4.02
N ILE A 610 -25.12 -34.65 2.87
CA ILE A 610 -25.24 -35.39 1.60
C ILE A 610 -23.88 -35.91 1.16
N TYR A 611 -22.86 -35.04 1.09
CA TYR A 611 -21.52 -35.43 0.63
C TYR A 611 -20.79 -36.40 1.56
N ARG A 612 -21.13 -36.47 2.85
CA ARG A 612 -20.57 -37.48 3.77
C ARG A 612 -21.18 -38.88 3.58
N ARG A 613 -22.32 -38.97 2.88
CA ARG A 613 -23.05 -40.23 2.64
C ARG A 613 -22.82 -40.83 1.25
N VAL A 614 -22.37 -40.00 0.30
CA VAL A 614 -21.98 -40.37 -1.06
C VAL A 614 -20.47 -40.58 -1.08
#